data_AF-Q14MI8-F1
#
_entry.id   AF-Q14MI8-F1
#
_cell.length_a   1.000
_cell.length_b   1.000
_cell.length_c   1.000
_cell.angle_alpha   90.00
_cell.angle_beta   90.00
_cell.angle_gamma   90.00
#
_symmetry.space_group_name_H-M   'P 1'
#
loop_
_entity.id
_entity.type
_entity.pdbx_description
1 polymer ?
#
loop_
_entity_poly.entity_id
_entity_poly.type
_entity_poly.pdbx_seq_one_letter_code
_entity_poly.pdbx_strand_id
1 'polypeptide(L)' 'MWKDEDGKVYTEEELFNEGLEECHSEESAYDYIDTLIAEKNLEEI' A
#
# COMPACT_ATOMS: atom_id res chain seq x y z
N MET A 1 -4.50 7.99 -3.56
CA MET A 1 -3.31 7.52 -4.29
C MET A 1 -2.11 8.06 -3.56
N TRP A 2 -1.00 7.35 -3.59
CA TRP A 2 0.21 7.77 -2.88
C TRP A 2 1.43 7.74 -3.77
N LYS A 3 2.45 8.50 -3.43
CA LYS A 3 3.67 8.67 -4.21
C LYS A 3 4.89 8.43 -3.34
N ASP A 4 5.87 7.67 -3.84
CA ASP A 4 7.16 7.50 -3.17
C ASP A 4 8.17 8.61 -3.53
N GLU A 5 9.34 8.57 -2.89
CA GLU A 5 10.42 9.55 -3.11
C GLU A 5 10.97 9.53 -4.55
N ASP A 6 10.93 8.38 -5.22
CA ASP A 6 11.35 8.20 -6.62
C ASP A 6 10.28 8.69 -7.62
N GLY A 7 9.09 9.01 -7.10
CA GLY A 7 7.96 9.56 -7.83
C GLY A 7 7.08 8.54 -8.53
N LYS A 8 7.20 7.26 -8.17
CA LYS A 8 6.24 6.23 -8.55
C LYS A 8 4.95 6.41 -7.75
N VAL A 9 3.83 6.25 -8.43
CA VAL A 9 2.49 6.37 -7.85
C VAL A 9 1.94 4.98 -7.58
N TYR A 10 1.32 4.82 -6.43
CA TYR A 10 0.64 3.62 -5.98
C TYR A 10 -0.85 3.92 -5.81
N THR A 11 -1.65 3.08 -6.43
CA THR A 11 -3.09 3.04 -6.22
C THR A 11 -3.44 2.22 -4.98
N GLU A 12 -4.64 2.43 -4.44
CA GLU A 12 -5.15 1.61 -3.35
C GLU A 12 -5.21 0.13 -3.75
N GLU A 13 -5.59 -0.17 -5.00
CA GLU A 13 -5.64 -1.54 -5.52
C GLU A 13 -4.25 -2.20 -5.56
N GLU A 14 -3.21 -1.47 -5.94
CA GLU A 14 -1.84 -1.99 -5.92
C GLU A 14 -1.36 -2.29 -4.49
N LEU A 15 -1.60 -1.38 -3.55
CA LEU A 15 -1.25 -1.59 -2.15
C LEU A 15 -2.08 -2.72 -1.52
N PHE A 16 -3.35 -2.83 -1.88
CA PHE A 16 -4.22 -3.93 -1.46
C PHE A 16 -3.72 -5.28 -1.99
N ASN A 17 -3.36 -5.37 -3.27
CA ASN A 17 -2.86 -6.62 -3.85
C ASN A 17 -1.52 -7.03 -3.22
N GLU A 18 -0.62 -6.09 -2.95
CA GLU A 18 0.61 -6.34 -2.20
C GLU A 18 0.31 -6.83 -0.78
N GLY A 19 -0.61 -6.17 -0.07
CA GLY A 19 -1.07 -6.60 1.24
C GLY A 19 -1.73 -7.98 1.24
N LEU A 20 -2.45 -8.33 0.17
CA LEU A 20 -3.09 -9.63 0.00
C LEU A 20 -2.09 -10.75 -0.25
N GLU A 21 -1.01 -10.49 -0.99
CA GLU A 21 0.11 -11.43 -1.17
C GLU A 21 0.79 -11.75 0.16
N GLU A 22 0.96 -10.75 1.04
CA GLU A 22 1.59 -10.91 2.35
C GLU A 22 0.66 -11.52 3.41
N CYS A 23 -0.59 -11.04 3.49
CA CYS A 23 -1.51 -11.39 4.57
C CYS A 23 -2.42 -12.59 4.24
N HIS A 24 -2.54 -12.97 2.97
CA HIS A 24 -3.42 -14.05 2.48
C HIS A 24 -4.91 -13.93 2.92
N SER A 25 -5.35 -12.72 3.26
CA SER A 25 -6.70 -12.39 3.74
C SER A 25 -7.05 -10.98 3.29
N GLU A 26 -8.23 -10.80 2.68
CA GLU A 26 -8.68 -9.50 2.19
C GLU A 26 -8.86 -8.48 3.33
N GLU A 27 -9.43 -8.91 4.47
CA GLU A 27 -9.63 -8.06 5.65
C GLU A 27 -8.28 -7.53 6.16
N SER A 28 -7.30 -8.43 6.29
CA SER A 28 -5.96 -8.06 6.74
C SER A 28 -5.19 -7.25 5.71
N ALA A 29 -5.44 -7.46 4.42
CA ALA A 29 -4.81 -6.69 3.35
C ALA A 29 -5.22 -5.21 3.41
N TYR A 30 -6.49 -4.90 3.68
CA TYR A 30 -6.94 -3.52 3.88
C TYR A 30 -6.25 -2.85 5.07
N ASP A 31 -6.15 -3.54 6.21
CA ASP A 31 -5.44 -3.02 7.39
C ASP A 31 -3.93 -2.85 7.13
N TYR A 32 -3.36 -3.67 6.24
CA TYR A 32 -1.94 -3.64 5.90
C TYR A 32 -1.54 -2.48 4.97
N ILE A 33 -2.50 -1.86 4.27
CA ILE A 33 -2.23 -0.70 3.39
C ILE A 33 -1.58 0.44 4.19
N ASP A 34 -2.07 0.73 5.40
CA ASP A 34 -1.49 1.77 6.25
C ASP A 34 -0.04 1.45 6.64
N THR A 35 0.27 0.17 6.82
CA THR A 35 1.64 -0.30 7.08
C THR A 35 2.51 -0.08 5.85
N LEU A 36 2.04 -0.45 4.65
CA LEU A 36 2.77 -0.25 3.39
C LEU A 36 3.03 1.23 3.09
N ILE A 37 2.07 2.11 3.37
CA ILE A 37 2.23 3.57 3.24
C ILE A 37 3.36 4.05 4.14
N ALA A 38 3.38 3.62 5.40
CA ALA A 38 4.43 4.01 6.35
C ALA A 38 5.81 3.42 5.99
N GLU A 39 5.88 2.14 5.62
CA GLU A 39 7.14 1.46 5.30
C GLU A 39 7.80 2.01 4.04
N LYS A 40 7.00 2.35 3.02
CA LYS A 40 7.50 2.93 1.76
C LYS A 40 7.58 4.46 1.79
N ASN A 41 7.28 5.10 2.92
CA ASN A 41 7.20 6.56 3.08
C ASN A 41 6.34 7.22 1.99
N LEU A 42 5.17 6.65 1.69
CA LEU A 42 4.32 7.18 0.63
C LEU A 42 3.58 8.43 1.10
N GLU A 43 3.57 9.46 0.26
CA GLU A 43 2.82 10.69 0.51
C GLU A 43 1.53 10.68 -0.30
N GLU A 44 0.42 11.11 0.31
CA GLU A 44 -0.86 11.27 -0.38
C GLU A 44 -0.80 12.40 -1.42
N ILE A 45 -1.35 12.16 -2.61
CA ILE A 45 -1.35 13.09 -3.76
C ILE A 45 -2.74 13.36 -4.33
#